data_AF-A0A6J4K2J4-F1
#
_entry.id   AF-A0A6J4K2J4-F1
#
_cell.length_a   1.000
_cell.length_b   1.000
_cell.length_c   1.000
_cell.angle_alpha   90.00
_cell.angle_beta   90.00
_cell.angle_gamma   90.00
#
_symmetry.space_group_name_H-M   'P 1'
#
loop_
_entity.id
_entity.type
_entity.pdbx_description
1 polymer ?
#
loop_
_entity_poly.entity_id
_entity_poly.type
_entity_poly.pdbx_seq_one_letter_code
_entity_poly.pdbx_strand_id
1 'polypeptide(L)' 'MGRAAGAVAAMPSGAASGRPVTLSVGVVGALPGEAVEEVLARADAVMYAVKRAGGDAVRGPHGPAPLARPAGAVRSRS' A
#
# COMPACT_ATOMS: atom_id res chain seq x y z
N MET A 1 6.85 2.96 -6.91
CA MET A 1 6.23 4.15 -7.54
C MET A 1 6.53 4.32 -9.03
N GLY A 2 7.69 3.89 -9.54
CA GLY A 2 8.01 4.07 -10.98
C GLY A 2 7.04 3.40 -11.98
N ARG A 3 6.46 2.23 -11.65
CA ARG A 3 5.52 1.55 -12.56
C ARG A 3 4.18 2.27 -12.74
N ALA A 4 3.65 2.88 -11.69
CA ALA A 4 2.40 3.65 -11.77
C ALA A 4 2.58 4.90 -12.63
N ALA A 5 3.69 5.63 -12.45
CA ALA A 5 4.05 6.76 -13.29
C ALA A 5 4.23 6.35 -14.76
N GLY A 6 4.90 5.22 -15.01
CA GLY A 6 5.05 4.66 -16.36
C GLY A 6 3.71 4.29 -17.02
N ALA A 7 2.77 3.72 -16.27
CA ALA A 7 1.44 3.39 -16.78
C ALA A 7 0.63 4.66 -17.13
N VAL A 8 0.69 5.71 -16.30
CA VAL A 8 0.05 7.00 -16.60
C VAL A 8 0.70 7.66 -17.82
N ALA A 9 2.02 7.62 -17.93
CA ALA A 9 2.75 8.17 -19.08
C ALA A 9 2.47 7.41 -20.39
N ALA A 10 2.14 6.11 -20.30
CA ALA A 10 1.79 5.27 -21.45
C ALA A 10 0.31 5.34 -21.84
N MET A 11 -0.53 6.09 -21.10
CA MET A 11 -1.94 6.25 -21.48
C MET A 11 -2.05 6.95 -22.84
N PRO A 12 -2.95 6.48 -23.74
CA PRO A 12 -3.20 7.15 -25.01
C PRO A 12 -3.55 8.62 -24.76
N SER A 13 -2.95 9.52 -25.52
CA SER A 13 -3.16 10.97 -25.40
C SER A 13 -4.61 11.42 -25.62
N GLY A 14 -5.46 10.57 -26.19
CA GLY A 14 -6.93 10.78 -26.24
C GLY A 14 -7.68 10.40 -24.96
N ALA A 15 -7.10 9.59 -24.06
CA ALA A 15 -7.65 9.23 -22.76
C ALA A 15 -7.11 10.12 -21.62
N ALA A 16 -5.93 10.71 -21.80
CA ALA A 16 -5.38 11.73 -20.92
C ALA A 16 -5.91 13.11 -21.33
N SER A 17 -6.86 13.66 -20.57
CA SER A 17 -7.51 14.96 -20.86
C SER A 17 -6.59 16.20 -20.75
N GLY A 18 -5.26 16.03 -20.78
CA GLY A 18 -4.27 17.07 -20.54
C GLY A 18 -4.24 17.60 -19.10
N ARG A 19 -5.06 17.04 -18.20
CA ARG A 19 -5.15 17.44 -16.80
C ARG A 19 -4.27 16.55 -15.92
N PRO A 20 -3.60 17.13 -14.90
CA PRO A 20 -2.85 16.34 -13.94
C PRO A 20 -3.79 15.38 -13.19
N VAL A 21 -3.33 14.15 -13.00
CA VAL A 21 -4.04 13.11 -12.24
C VAL A 21 -3.19 12.70 -11.05
N THR A 22 -3.86 12.28 -9.98
CA THR A 22 -3.22 11.76 -8.76
C THR A 22 -3.63 10.31 -8.53
N LEU A 23 -2.79 9.57 -7.80
CA LEU A 23 -3.06 8.18 -7.44
C LEU A 23 -3.24 8.07 -5.91
N SER A 24 -4.16 7.21 -5.50
CA SER A 24 -4.34 6.85 -4.09
C SER A 24 -4.06 5.36 -3.93
N VAL A 25 -3.26 4.98 -2.95
CA VAL A 25 -2.78 3.59 -2.80
C VAL A 25 -2.98 3.11 -1.36
N GLY A 26 -3.63 1.97 -1.21
CA GLY A 26 -3.66 1.20 0.03
C GLY A 26 -2.62 0.08 -0.01
N VAL A 27 -1.80 -0.05 1.04
CA VAL A 27 -0.74 -1.05 1.14
C VAL A 27 -0.95 -1.89 2.39
N VAL A 28 -0.97 -3.21 2.26
CA VAL A 28 -1.10 -4.14 3.37
C VAL A 28 0.00 -5.20 3.29
N GLY A 29 0.40 -5.73 4.44
CA GLY A 29 1.13 -7.00 4.48
C GLY A 29 0.14 -8.17 4.43
N ALA A 30 0.47 -9.19 3.65
CA ALA A 30 -0.21 -10.48 3.71
C ALA A 30 0.24 -11.24 4.97
N LEU A 31 -0.71 -11.86 5.66
CA LEU A 31 -0.45 -12.70 6.82
C LEU A 31 -0.28 -14.18 6.39
N PRO A 32 0.47 -15.01 7.15
CA PRO A 32 0.56 -16.43 6.87
C PRO A 32 -0.81 -17.12 6.89
N GLY A 33 -1.15 -17.85 5.83
CA GLY A 33 -2.42 -18.56 5.71
C GLY A 33 -3.62 -17.68 5.33
N GLU A 34 -3.41 -16.39 5.10
CA GLU A 34 -4.46 -15.49 4.66
C GLU A 34 -4.81 -15.71 3.18
N ALA A 35 -6.11 -15.70 2.88
CA ALA A 35 -6.59 -15.80 1.50
C ALA A 35 -6.24 -14.52 0.70
N VAL A 36 -5.96 -14.69 -0.59
CA VAL A 36 -5.58 -13.57 -1.46
C VAL A 36 -6.69 -12.52 -1.55
N GLU A 37 -7.94 -12.97 -1.60
CA GLU A 37 -9.13 -12.12 -1.65
C GLU A 37 -9.24 -11.25 -0.40
N GLU A 38 -8.87 -11.78 0.77
CA GLU A 38 -8.89 -11.05 2.03
C GLU A 38 -7.78 -9.99 2.08
N VAL A 39 -6.57 -10.32 1.61
CA VAL A 39 -5.48 -9.36 1.44
C VAL A 39 -5.91 -8.21 0.52
N LEU A 40 -6.52 -8.53 -0.61
CA LEU A 40 -7.00 -7.53 -1.57
C LEU A 40 -8.12 -6.67 -0.97
N ALA A 41 -9.09 -7.26 -0.28
CA ALA A 41 -10.17 -6.53 0.37
C ALA A 41 -9.65 -5.55 1.42
N ARG A 42 -8.64 -5.93 2.21
CA ARG A 42 -7.99 -5.02 3.18
C ARG A 42 -7.23 -3.90 2.49
N ALA A 43 -6.49 -4.21 1.42
CA ALA A 43 -5.78 -3.20 0.63
C ALA A 43 -6.76 -2.18 0.03
N ASP A 44 -7.87 -2.67 -0.52
CA ASP A 44 -8.94 -1.85 -1.09
C ASP A 44 -9.59 -0.97 -0.03
N ALA A 45 -9.90 -1.52 1.15
CA ALA A 45 -10.45 -0.75 2.27
C ALA A 45 -9.52 0.42 2.68
N VAL A 46 -8.21 0.18 2.73
CA VAL A 46 -7.23 1.24 3.02
C VAL A 46 -7.18 2.27 1.90
N MET A 47 -7.18 1.84 0.64
CA MET A 47 -7.20 2.74 -0.52
C MET A 47 -8.46 3.61 -0.54
N TYR A 48 -9.63 3.02 -0.27
CA TYR A 48 -10.89 3.75 -0.20
C TYR A 48 -10.90 4.75 0.95
N ALA A 49 -10.30 4.41 2.10
CA ALA A 49 -10.11 5.37 3.18
C ALA A 49 -9.25 6.57 2.75
N VAL A 50 -8.19 6.34 1.95
CA VAL A 50 -7.40 7.43 1.34
C VAL A 50 -8.27 8.27 0.42
N LYS A 51 -9.06 7.64 -0.47
CA LYS A 51 -9.95 8.38 -1.39
C LYS A 51 -10.95 9.24 -0.65
N ARG A 52 -11.54 8.74 0.45
CA ARG A 52 -12.47 9.50 1.29
C ARG A 52 -11.80 10.63 2.08
N ALA A 53 -10.49 10.55 2.30
CA ALA A 53 -9.70 11.57 3.00
C ALA A 53 -9.07 12.64 2.06
N GLY A 54 -9.48 12.72 0.79
CA GLY A 54 -8.99 13.70 -0.18
C GLY A 54 -8.06 13.14 -1.26
N GLY A 55 -7.67 11.86 -1.17
CA GLY A 55 -6.87 11.20 -2.20
C GLY A 55 -5.37 11.50 -2.12
N ASP A 56 -4.69 11.35 -3.26
CA ASP A 56 -3.26 11.67 -3.46
C ASP A 56 -2.30 11.25 -2.32
N ALA A 57 -2.47 10.02 -1.82
CA ALA A 57 -1.65 9.52 -0.73
C ALA A 57 -1.50 8.00 -0.78
N VAL A 58 -0.51 7.52 -0.04
CA VAL A 58 -0.23 6.10 0.17
C VAL A 58 -0.41 5.83 1.66
N ARG A 59 -1.25 4.87 2.04
CA ARG A 59 -1.47 4.50 3.44
C ARG A 59 -1.47 2.99 3.63
N GLY A 60 -1.19 2.56 4.86
CA GLY A 60 -1.37 1.18 5.30
C GLY A 60 -2.33 1.07 6.48
N PRO A 61 -2.70 -0.17 6.87
CA PRO A 61 -3.55 -0.43 8.03
C PRO A 61 -2.74 -0.13 9.31
N HIS A 62 -2.97 1.06 9.88
CA HIS A 62 -2.31 1.63 11.07
C HIS A 62 -0.81 1.99 10.94
N GLY A 63 -0.38 2.94 11.81
CA GLY A 63 0.96 3.55 11.87
C GLY A 63 2.10 2.54 12.10
N PRO A 64 3.36 3.01 12.17
CA PRO A 64 4.55 2.17 12.00
C PRO A 64 4.42 0.88 12.82
N ALA A 65 4.62 -0.26 12.14
CA ALA A 65 4.68 -1.56 12.79
C ALA A 65 5.60 -1.45 14.02
N PRO A 66 5.18 -1.92 15.21
CA PRO A 66 6.10 -2.02 16.34
C PRO A 66 7.32 -2.77 15.82
N LEU A 67 8.50 -2.15 15.91
CA LEU A 67 9.75 -2.78 15.50
C LEU A 67 9.76 -4.19 16.08
N ALA A 68 9.64 -5.19 15.20
CA ALA A 68 9.69 -6.57 15.61
C ALA A 68 11.05 -6.78 16.28
N ARG A 69 11.04 -6.93 17.60
CA ARG A 69 12.24 -7.24 18.38
C ARG A 69 12.79 -8.55 17.81
N PRO A 70 14.06 -8.64 17.37
CA PRO A 70 14.59 -9.87 16.81
C PRO A 70 14.45 -10.98 17.87
N ALA A 71 13.75 -12.04 17.48
CA ALA A 71 13.65 -13.27 18.26
C ALA A 71 15.04 -13.93 18.29
N GLY A 72 15.82 -13.66 19.33
CA GLY A 72 17.10 -14.35 19.51
C GLY A 72 18.18 -13.57 20.24
N ALA A 73 17.92 -13.08 21.45
CA ALA A 73 18.99 -12.91 22.43
C ALA A 73 18.98 -14.15 23.34
N VAL A 74 19.65 -15.21 22.86
CA VAL A 74 19.93 -16.40 23.67
C VAL A 74 20.69 -15.94 24.91
N ARG A 75 20.15 -16.20 26.10
CA ARG A 75 20.85 -15.95 27.36
C ARG A 75 21.98 -16.97 27.45
N SER A 76 23.22 -16.55 27.21
CA SER A 76 24.38 -17.30 27.69
C SER A 76 24.48 -17.07 29.19
N ARG A 77 24.20 -18.12 29.97
CA ARG A 77 24.60 -18.22 31.37
C ARG A 77 25.93 -18.97 31.39
N SER A 78 26.98 -18.33 31.88
CA SER A 78 28.15 -18.96 32.49
C SER A 78 28.73 -17.96 33.48
#